data_AF-Q5AJ64-F1
#
_entry.id   AF-Q5AJ64-F1
#
_cell.length_a   1.000
_cell.length_b   1.000
_cell.length_c   1.000
_cell.angle_alpha   90.00
_cell.angle_beta   90.00
_cell.angle_gamma   90.00
#
_symmetry.space_group_name_H-M   'P 1'
#
loop_
_entity.id
_entity.type
_entity.pdbx_description
1 polymer ?
#
loop_
_entity_poly.entity_id
_entity_poly.type
_entity_poly.pdbx_seq_one_letter_code
_entity_poly.pdbx_strand_id
1 'polypeptide(L)'
;MPLISRTSISFNQDNFKILVFFIIPILLSIYLIPKFINPEMINNLSINFKIGLLSKQYCQIQPIYCSILLDDKYGDPNQLKRIQFKYFELIYVVHDWIYNIDQFIIHKIILSSPIKKLVGSIIIMKRSYTSNGGGEAAGAGQVEEMWDFLIEIVQIMLAVINSMIYHLIWGLIVSRMYVFFIFGTLITVFEPWERLIGPIISVINTNNVY
;
A
#
# COMPACT_ATOMS: atom_id res chain seq x y z
N MET A 1 -19.19 -28.69 -54.57
CA MET A 1 -18.43 -28.40 -53.33
C MET A 1 -19.43 -28.07 -52.24
N PRO A 2 -19.68 -28.96 -51.26
CA PRO A 2 -20.54 -28.61 -50.14
C PRO A 2 -19.81 -27.62 -49.24
N LEU A 3 -20.42 -26.45 -49.01
CA LEU A 3 -19.99 -25.51 -47.98
C LEU A 3 -20.04 -26.23 -46.63
N ILE A 4 -18.87 -26.48 -46.05
CA ILE A 4 -18.76 -26.93 -44.65
C ILE A 4 -19.52 -25.90 -43.81
N SER A 5 -20.58 -26.36 -43.16
CA SER A 5 -21.54 -25.54 -42.45
C SER A 5 -20.84 -24.76 -41.33
N ARG A 6 -20.89 -23.41 -41.38
CA ARG A 6 -20.37 -22.50 -40.35
C ARG A 6 -20.99 -22.69 -38.94
N THR A 7 -21.98 -23.57 -38.78
CA THR A 7 -22.68 -23.81 -37.52
C THR A 7 -21.80 -24.49 -36.46
N SER A 8 -20.87 -25.38 -36.85
CA SER A 8 -20.01 -26.10 -35.88
C SER A 8 -18.99 -25.21 -35.16
N ILE A 9 -18.60 -24.08 -35.77
CA ILE A 9 -17.58 -23.18 -35.20
C ILE A 9 -18.16 -22.35 -34.06
N SER A 10 -19.42 -21.90 -34.16
CA SER A 10 -20.06 -21.07 -33.13
C SER A 10 -20.19 -21.77 -31.79
N PHE A 11 -20.63 -23.04 -31.80
CA PHE A 11 -20.87 -23.81 -30.57
C PHE A 11 -19.57 -24.10 -29.80
N ASN A 12 -18.45 -24.30 -30.49
CA ASN A 12 -17.15 -24.49 -29.85
C ASN A 12 -16.59 -23.18 -29.28
N GLN A 13 -16.85 -22.04 -29.92
CA GLN A 13 -16.35 -20.75 -29.47
C GLN A 13 -17.01 -20.31 -28.15
N ASP A 14 -18.34 -20.44 -28.03
CA ASP A 14 -19.06 -20.03 -26.82
C ASP A 14 -18.72 -20.92 -25.62
N ASN A 15 -18.56 -22.22 -25.83
CA ASN A 15 -18.12 -23.15 -24.78
C ASN A 15 -16.67 -22.87 -24.33
N PHE A 16 -15.77 -22.56 -25.27
CA PHE A 16 -14.39 -22.17 -24.96
C PHE A 16 -14.34 -20.86 -24.17
N LYS A 17 -15.16 -19.86 -24.56
CA LYS A 17 -15.32 -18.61 -23.81
C LYS A 17 -15.76 -18.87 -22.37
N ILE A 18 -16.82 -19.65 -22.16
CA ILE A 18 -17.31 -19.96 -20.80
C ILE A 18 -16.21 -20.67 -19.98
N LEU A 19 -15.50 -21.62 -20.59
CA LEU A 19 -14.46 -22.38 -19.91
C LEU A 19 -13.28 -21.49 -19.48
N VAL A 20 -12.76 -20.66 -20.38
CA VAL A 20 -11.60 -19.81 -20.12
C VAL A 20 -11.94 -18.62 -19.22
N PHE A 21 -13.14 -18.06 -19.34
CA PHE A 21 -13.51 -16.82 -18.64
C PHE A 21 -14.24 -17.01 -17.33
N PHE A 22 -14.97 -18.11 -17.15
CA PHE A 22 -15.70 -18.37 -15.92
C PHE A 22 -15.13 -19.57 -15.17
N ILE A 23 -15.01 -20.73 -15.84
CA ILE A 23 -14.67 -21.98 -15.15
C ILE A 23 -13.22 -21.97 -14.65
N ILE A 24 -12.25 -21.64 -15.51
CA ILE A 24 -10.82 -21.62 -15.14
C ILE A 24 -10.53 -20.63 -14.00
N PRO A 25 -10.96 -19.35 -14.06
CA PRO A 25 -10.69 -18.40 -12.98
C PRO A 25 -11.35 -18.78 -11.66
N ILE A 26 -12.57 -19.34 -11.70
CA ILE A 26 -13.27 -19.81 -10.50
C ILE A 26 -12.52 -21.00 -9.89
N LEU A 27 -12.15 -22.00 -10.70
CA LEU A 27 -11.38 -23.16 -10.23
C LEU A 27 -10.01 -22.78 -9.69
N LEU A 28 -9.29 -21.88 -10.39
CA LEU A 28 -8.03 -21.33 -9.91
C LEU A 28 -8.22 -20.59 -8.59
N SER A 29 -9.26 -19.78 -8.46
CA SER A 29 -9.57 -19.09 -7.21
C SER A 29 -9.83 -20.10 -6.08
N ILE A 30 -10.71 -21.07 -6.29
CA ILE A 30 -11.03 -22.11 -5.29
C ILE A 30 -9.82 -22.96 -4.92
N TYR A 31 -8.91 -23.24 -5.86
CA TYR A 31 -7.72 -24.06 -5.60
C TYR A 31 -6.56 -23.27 -4.98
N LEU A 32 -6.27 -22.07 -5.49
CA LEU A 32 -5.14 -21.26 -5.05
C LEU A 32 -5.43 -20.55 -3.73
N ILE A 33 -6.65 -20.03 -3.53
CA ILE A 33 -7.01 -19.28 -2.32
C ILE A 33 -6.71 -20.10 -1.05
N PRO A 34 -7.20 -21.35 -0.87
CA PRO A 34 -6.89 -22.13 0.32
C PRO A 34 -5.41 -22.53 0.42
N LYS A 35 -4.73 -22.74 -0.72
CA LYS A 35 -3.33 -23.20 -0.74
C LYS A 35 -2.34 -22.12 -0.34
N PHE A 36 -2.61 -20.86 -0.72
CA PHE A 36 -1.78 -19.71 -0.32
C PHE A 36 -2.20 -19.12 1.03
N ILE A 37 -3.45 -19.36 1.45
CA ILE A 37 -3.99 -18.88 2.72
C ILE A 37 -3.81 -19.99 3.77
N ASN A 38 -2.57 -20.17 4.24
CA ASN A 38 -2.32 -20.94 5.46
C ASN A 38 -2.91 -20.14 6.65
N PRO A 39 -3.76 -20.73 7.52
CA PRO A 39 -4.28 -20.04 8.71
C PRO A 39 -3.17 -19.45 9.59
N GLU A 40 -2.01 -20.10 9.67
CA GLU A 40 -0.85 -19.60 10.41
C GLU A 40 -0.26 -18.33 9.76
N MET A 41 -0.19 -18.28 8.43
CA MET A 41 0.23 -17.09 7.69
C MET A 41 -0.75 -15.93 7.89
N ILE A 42 -2.06 -16.19 7.89
CA ILE A 42 -3.06 -15.16 8.19
C ILE A 42 -2.87 -14.64 9.61
N ASN A 43 -2.74 -15.52 10.59
CA ASN A 43 -2.60 -15.13 11.99
C ASN A 43 -1.32 -14.30 12.19
N ASN A 44 -0.19 -14.75 11.66
CA ASN A 44 1.07 -14.01 11.70
C ASN A 44 0.93 -12.62 11.03
N LEU A 45 0.29 -12.56 9.86
CA LEU A 45 0.03 -11.30 9.17
C LEU A 45 -0.91 -10.40 9.99
N SER A 46 -1.94 -10.94 10.62
CA SER A 46 -2.89 -10.16 11.44
C SER A 46 -2.27 -9.59 12.72
N ILE A 47 -1.29 -10.29 13.30
CA ILE A 47 -0.61 -9.89 14.53
C ILE A 47 0.51 -8.88 14.21
N ASN A 48 1.33 -9.16 13.20
CA ASN A 48 2.52 -8.37 12.90
C ASN A 48 2.23 -7.19 11.96
N PHE A 49 1.23 -7.30 11.07
CA PHE A 49 0.86 -6.22 10.17
C PHE A 49 -0.15 -5.28 10.85
N LYS A 50 0.38 -4.40 11.69
CA LYS A 50 -0.39 -3.33 12.33
C LYS A 50 0.20 -1.98 12.03
N ILE A 51 -0.70 -1.00 11.88
CA ILE A 51 -0.35 0.40 11.70
C ILE A 51 -1.30 1.22 12.57
N GLY A 52 -0.73 2.02 13.47
CA GLY A 52 -1.51 2.89 14.32
C GLY A 52 -0.67 4.00 14.91
N LEU A 53 -1.29 5.17 15.01
CA LEU A 53 -0.74 6.29 15.75
C LEU A 53 -1.43 6.35 17.12
N LEU A 54 -0.66 6.11 18.18
CA LEU A 54 -1.16 6.14 19.55
C LEU A 54 -0.84 7.51 20.14
N SER A 55 -1.87 8.25 20.52
CA SER A 55 -1.73 9.44 21.35
C SER A 55 -2.07 9.11 22.81
N LYS A 56 -1.57 9.94 23.73
CA LYS A 56 -1.93 9.83 25.15
C LYS A 56 -3.45 9.85 25.37
N GLN A 57 -4.16 10.73 24.67
CA GLN A 57 -5.62 10.82 24.74
C GLN A 57 -6.31 9.56 24.18
N TYR A 58 -5.81 9.00 23.08
CA TYR A 58 -6.34 7.76 22.52
C TYR A 58 -6.19 6.59 23.51
N CYS A 59 -5.02 6.47 24.15
CA CYS A 59 -4.78 5.42 25.13
C CYS A 59 -5.56 5.59 26.44
N GLN A 60 -5.97 6.81 26.79
CA GLN A 60 -6.92 7.02 27.90
C GLN A 60 -8.32 6.46 27.58
N ILE A 61 -8.75 6.56 26.31
CA ILE A 61 -10.06 6.06 25.87
C ILE A 61 -10.02 4.53 25.65
N GLN A 62 -8.93 4.01 25.09
CA GLN A 62 -8.76 2.58 24.79
C GLN A 62 -7.49 1.99 25.42
N PRO A 63 -7.44 1.87 26.76
CA PRO A 63 -6.24 1.43 27.46
C PRO A 63 -5.82 0.01 27.10
N ILE A 64 -6.78 -0.91 26.92
CA ILE A 64 -6.51 -2.33 26.62
C ILE A 64 -5.85 -2.49 25.26
N TYR A 65 -6.31 -1.75 24.25
CA TYR A 65 -5.73 -1.83 22.90
C TYR A 65 -4.32 -1.26 22.87
N CYS A 66 -4.08 -0.13 23.56
CA CYS A 66 -2.75 0.43 23.69
C CYS A 66 -1.81 -0.48 24.48
N SER A 67 -2.25 -1.11 25.58
CA SER A 67 -1.39 -1.99 26.36
C SER A 67 -0.93 -3.20 25.56
N ILE A 68 -1.80 -3.76 24.71
CA ILE A 68 -1.43 -4.86 23.80
C ILE A 68 -0.40 -4.38 22.78
N LEU A 69 -0.64 -3.24 22.13
CA LEU A 69 0.28 -2.71 21.11
C LEU A 69 1.64 -2.26 21.65
N LEU A 70 1.70 -1.88 22.93
CA LEU A 70 2.91 -1.43 23.62
C LEU A 70 3.62 -2.55 24.39
N ASP A 71 3.04 -3.74 24.52
CA ASP A 71 3.69 -4.89 25.18
C ASP A 71 4.81 -5.43 24.29
N ASP A 72 6.06 -5.39 24.72
CA ASP A 72 7.24 -5.91 24.00
C ASP A 72 7.10 -7.38 23.56
N LYS A 73 6.20 -8.15 24.15
CA LYS A 73 5.89 -9.54 23.75
C LYS A 73 4.86 -9.65 22.63
N TYR A 74 4.20 -8.56 22.26
CA TYR A 74 3.16 -8.54 21.25
C TYR A 74 3.72 -8.35 19.83
N GLY A 75 3.61 -9.41 19.03
CA GLY A 75 4.17 -9.47 17.68
C GLY A 75 5.68 -9.72 17.67
N ASP A 76 6.23 -9.93 16.48
CA ASP A 76 7.68 -10.06 16.29
C ASP A 76 8.33 -8.66 16.30
N PRO A 77 9.27 -8.36 17.21
CA PRO A 77 9.94 -7.06 17.25
C PRO A 77 10.74 -6.73 15.98
N ASN A 78 11.08 -7.72 15.16
CA ASN A 78 11.72 -7.49 13.86
C ASN A 78 10.72 -7.05 12.78
N GLN A 79 9.43 -7.33 12.97
CA GLN A 79 8.36 -7.00 12.02
C GLN A 79 7.52 -5.83 12.49
N LEU A 80 7.34 -5.64 13.79
CA LEU A 80 6.53 -4.56 14.35
C LEU A 80 7.42 -3.53 15.07
N LYS A 81 7.59 -2.37 14.45
CA LYS A 81 8.38 -1.25 14.99
C LYS A 81 7.50 -0.29 15.80
N ARG A 82 8.07 0.23 16.88
CA ARG A 82 7.47 1.27 17.72
C ARG A 82 8.39 2.48 17.74
N ILE A 83 7.90 3.60 17.24
CA ILE A 83 8.68 4.83 17.12
C ILE A 83 8.03 5.87 18.02
N GLN A 84 8.79 6.37 18.98
CA GLN A 84 8.37 7.50 19.80
C GLN A 84 8.85 8.78 19.14
N PHE A 85 7.92 9.71 18.97
CA PHE A 85 8.21 11.02 18.41
C PHE A 85 8.86 11.92 19.48
N LYS A 86 9.85 12.74 19.10
CA LYS A 86 10.66 13.53 20.04
C LYS A 86 9.96 14.83 20.43
N TYR A 87 9.25 15.45 19.48
CA TYR A 87 8.56 16.73 19.64
C TYR A 87 7.06 16.58 19.90
N PHE A 88 6.48 15.41 19.60
CA PHE A 88 5.06 15.13 19.83
C PHE A 88 4.86 13.94 20.77
N GLU A 89 3.89 14.01 21.68
CA GLU A 89 3.48 12.90 22.57
C GLU A 89 2.70 11.81 21.82
N LEU A 90 3.34 11.24 20.80
CA LEU A 90 2.78 10.27 19.86
C LEU A 90 3.72 9.06 19.75
N ILE A 91 3.12 7.88 19.64
CA ILE A 91 3.82 6.62 19.39
C ILE A 91 3.28 6.04 18.10
N TYR A 92 4.15 5.86 17.11
CA TYR A 92 3.82 5.22 15.86
C TYR A 92 4.18 3.74 15.92
N VAL A 93 3.15 2.89 15.86
CA VAL A 93 3.30 1.44 15.76
C VAL A 93 3.09 1.06 14.30
N VAL A 94 4.08 0.44 13.67
CA VAL A 94 4.09 0.21 12.22
C VAL A 94 4.85 -1.07 11.87
N HIS A 95 4.38 -1.77 10.84
CA HIS A 95 5.11 -2.89 10.27
C HIS A 95 6.41 -2.44 9.57
N ASP A 96 7.51 -3.17 9.73
CA ASP A 96 8.85 -2.84 9.25
C ASP A 96 8.89 -2.48 7.76
N TRP A 97 8.20 -3.27 6.92
CA TRP A 97 8.12 -3.00 5.49
C TRP A 97 7.57 -1.61 5.16
N ILE A 98 6.53 -1.16 5.89
CA ILE A 98 5.92 0.15 5.67
C ILE A 98 6.81 1.24 6.22
N TYR A 99 7.43 1.00 7.37
CA TYR A 99 8.44 1.90 7.90
C TYR A 99 9.59 2.12 6.90
N ASN A 100 10.08 1.08 6.24
CA ASN A 100 11.13 1.21 5.24
C ASN A 100 10.67 2.03 4.03
N ILE A 101 9.39 1.94 3.65
CA ILE A 101 8.78 2.80 2.62
C ILE A 101 8.71 4.25 3.10
N ASP A 102 8.23 4.50 4.33
CA ASP A 102 8.16 5.83 4.93
C ASP A 102 9.56 6.47 4.97
N GLN A 103 10.56 5.72 5.45
CA GLN A 103 11.95 6.17 5.48
C GLN A 103 12.50 6.42 4.08
N PHE A 104 12.16 5.58 3.10
CA PHE A 104 12.53 5.81 1.71
C PHE A 104 11.94 7.12 1.18
N ILE A 105 10.65 7.38 1.43
CA ILE A 105 9.99 8.64 1.03
C ILE A 105 10.66 9.84 1.70
N ILE A 106 10.86 9.79 3.02
CA ILE A 106 11.51 10.87 3.78
C ILE A 106 12.92 11.13 3.25
N HIS A 107 13.74 10.10 3.11
CA HIS A 107 15.16 10.25 2.76
C HIS A 107 15.41 10.52 1.27
N LYS A 108 14.65 9.90 0.38
CA LYS A 108 14.88 10.02 -1.07
C LYS A 108 14.07 11.14 -1.70
N ILE A 109 12.84 11.37 -1.25
CA ILE A 109 11.96 12.36 -1.86
C ILE A 109 12.14 13.69 -1.15
N ILE A 110 12.00 13.72 0.18
CA ILE A 110 11.93 14.97 0.96
C ILE A 110 13.30 15.52 1.30
N LEU A 111 14.25 14.65 1.67
CA LEU A 111 15.66 15.03 1.88
C LEU A 111 16.45 15.09 0.57
N SER A 112 15.79 14.97 -0.59
CA SER A 112 16.44 15.22 -1.87
C SER A 112 17.06 16.62 -1.87
N SER A 113 18.27 16.72 -2.45
CA SER A 113 19.03 17.97 -2.55
C SER A 113 18.19 19.20 -2.96
N PRO A 114 17.26 19.14 -3.94
CA PRO A 114 16.49 20.32 -4.32
C PRO A 114 15.57 20.83 -3.20
N ILE A 115 14.90 19.96 -2.44
CA ILE A 115 13.99 20.38 -1.36
C ILE A 115 14.80 20.91 -0.18
N LYS A 116 15.90 20.25 0.19
CA LYS A 116 16.85 20.78 1.18
C LYS A 116 17.35 22.17 0.80
N LYS A 117 17.68 22.39 -0.47
CA LYS A 117 18.11 23.71 -0.98
C LYS A 117 16.99 24.75 -0.91
N LEU A 118 15.75 24.38 -1.24
CA LEU A 118 14.62 25.30 -1.26
C LEU A 118 14.16 25.69 0.16
N VAL A 119 14.11 24.73 1.08
CA VAL A 119 13.81 25.02 2.49
C VAL A 119 15.00 25.73 3.15
N GLY A 120 16.23 25.30 2.86
CA GLY A 120 17.45 25.95 3.31
C GLY A 120 17.53 27.41 2.85
N SER A 121 17.13 27.73 1.62
CA SER A 121 17.10 29.12 1.13
C SER A 121 16.04 29.96 1.84
N ILE A 122 14.85 29.42 2.13
CA ILE A 122 13.82 30.12 2.91
C ILE A 122 14.30 30.38 4.35
N ILE A 123 15.00 29.41 4.97
CA ILE A 123 15.54 29.55 6.32
C ILE A 123 16.65 30.60 6.37
N ILE A 124 17.58 30.58 5.40
CA ILE A 124 18.63 31.60 5.27
C ILE A 124 17.99 32.98 5.03
N MET A 125 16.96 33.06 4.19
CA MET A 125 16.24 34.31 3.92
C MET A 125 15.59 34.86 5.19
N LYS A 126 14.89 34.03 5.98
CA LYS A 126 14.32 34.47 7.27
C LYS A 126 15.42 34.93 8.24
N ARG A 127 16.57 34.25 8.27
CA ARG A 127 17.73 34.61 9.11
C ARG A 127 18.38 35.93 8.68
N SER A 128 18.49 36.20 7.37
CA SER A 128 19.06 37.46 6.88
C SER A 128 18.21 38.68 7.28
N TYR A 129 16.91 38.49 7.53
CA TYR A 129 16.05 39.55 8.05
C TYR A 129 16.15 39.73 9.57
N THR A 130 16.50 38.70 10.35
CA THR A 130 16.49 38.76 11.82
C THR A 130 17.85 38.84 12.53
N SER A 131 19.00 38.70 11.86
CA SER A 131 20.28 38.60 12.57
C SER A 131 21.40 39.45 11.95
N ASN A 132 21.46 40.72 12.36
CA ASN A 132 22.72 41.40 12.63
C ASN A 132 23.26 40.84 13.95
N GLY A 133 24.17 39.87 13.93
CA GLY A 133 24.81 39.39 15.16
C GLY A 133 25.46 38.02 15.01
N GLY A 134 26.80 38.01 15.02
CA GLY A 134 27.64 36.84 14.79
C GLY A 134 27.32 35.65 15.69
N GLY A 135 27.19 34.48 15.06
CA GLY A 135 26.90 33.21 15.72
C GLY A 135 26.69 32.10 14.70
N GLU A 136 27.67 31.85 13.84
CA GLU A 136 27.59 30.80 12.81
C GLU A 136 27.41 29.40 13.44
N ALA A 137 28.11 29.13 14.54
CA ALA A 137 28.03 27.84 15.26
C ALA A 137 26.71 27.65 16.04
N ALA A 138 26.19 28.70 16.68
CA ALA A 138 24.89 28.63 17.37
C ALA A 138 23.71 28.43 16.39
N GLY A 139 23.86 28.92 15.16
CA GLY A 139 22.83 28.79 14.14
C GLY A 139 22.76 27.42 13.47
N ALA A 140 23.86 26.67 13.39
CA ALA A 140 23.85 25.33 12.79
C ALA A 140 22.95 24.37 13.59
N GLY A 141 23.09 24.35 14.92
CA GLY A 141 22.25 23.53 15.80
C GLY A 141 20.76 23.89 15.73
N GLN A 142 20.42 25.18 15.68
CA GLN A 142 19.03 25.62 15.54
C GLN A 142 18.41 25.20 14.18
N VAL A 143 19.21 25.21 13.11
CA VAL A 143 18.75 24.76 11.79
C VAL A 143 18.55 23.25 11.77
N GLU A 144 19.44 22.48 12.39
CA GLU A 144 19.29 21.02 12.55
C GLU A 144 18.03 20.66 13.34
N GLU A 145 17.78 21.32 14.48
CA GLU A 145 16.56 21.09 15.27
C GLU A 145 15.27 21.39 14.49
N MET A 146 15.24 22.50 13.73
CA MET A 146 14.11 22.83 12.86
C MET A 146 13.90 21.79 11.75
N TRP A 147 14.99 21.24 11.21
CA TRP A 147 14.92 20.17 10.21
C TRP A 147 14.39 18.87 10.79
N ASP A 148 14.86 18.47 11.97
CA ASP A 148 14.34 17.30 12.68
C ASP A 148 12.85 17.45 12.97
N PHE A 149 12.43 18.64 13.39
CA PHE A 149 11.01 18.94 13.61
C PHE A 149 10.17 18.83 12.32
N LEU A 150 10.68 19.33 11.18
CA LEU A 150 9.99 19.21 9.89
C LEU A 150 9.89 17.74 9.43
N ILE A 151 10.97 16.98 9.58
CA ILE A 151 11.00 15.53 9.28
C ILE A 151 9.97 14.80 10.13
N GLU A 152 9.87 15.15 11.42
CA GLU A 152 8.90 14.55 12.33
C GLU A 152 7.46 14.85 11.92
N ILE A 153 7.13 16.09 11.52
CA ILE A 153 5.81 16.45 11.00
C ILE A 153 5.46 15.61 9.77
N VAL A 154 6.39 15.47 8.82
CA VAL A 154 6.20 14.65 7.62
C VAL A 154 5.95 13.20 8.01
N GLN A 155 6.73 12.66 8.95
CA GLN A 155 6.59 11.28 9.40
C GLN A 155 5.24 11.05 10.08
N ILE A 156 4.73 12.02 10.84
CA ILE A 156 3.38 11.98 11.42
C ILE A 156 2.33 11.99 10.31
N MET A 157 2.48 12.84 9.29
CA MET A 157 1.54 12.88 8.16
C MET A 157 1.51 11.53 7.41
N LEU A 158 2.67 10.92 7.17
CA LEU A 158 2.75 9.57 6.59
C LEU A 158 2.12 8.52 7.50
N ALA A 159 2.37 8.57 8.81
CA ALA A 159 1.76 7.67 9.78
C ALA A 159 0.23 7.76 9.78
N VAL A 160 -0.33 8.97 9.70
CA VAL A 160 -1.78 9.20 9.57
C VAL A 160 -2.32 8.61 8.27
N ILE A 161 -1.68 8.89 7.13
CA ILE A 161 -2.08 8.35 5.83
C ILE A 161 -2.04 6.82 5.83
N ASN A 162 -0.95 6.22 6.31
CA ASN A 162 -0.79 4.77 6.38
C ASN A 162 -1.80 4.13 7.32
N SER A 163 -2.08 4.76 8.47
CA SER A 163 -3.13 4.29 9.39
C SER A 163 -4.51 4.33 8.75
N MET A 164 -4.84 5.40 8.01
CA MET A 164 -6.09 5.49 7.26
C MET A 164 -6.20 4.41 6.18
N ILE A 165 -5.14 4.21 5.38
CA ILE A 165 -5.09 3.16 4.35
C ILE A 165 -5.26 1.78 4.99
N TYR A 166 -4.58 1.51 6.10
CA TYR A 166 -4.70 0.26 6.84
C TYR A 166 -6.14 0.02 7.30
N HIS A 167 -6.77 1.01 7.93
CA HIS A 167 -8.16 0.89 8.36
C HIS A 167 -9.14 0.71 7.20
N LEU A 168 -8.91 1.36 6.06
CA LEU A 168 -9.70 1.17 4.85
C LEU A 168 -9.56 -0.25 4.30
N ILE A 169 -8.33 -0.75 4.15
CA ILE A 169 -8.06 -2.11 3.66
C ILE A 169 -8.66 -3.14 4.61
N TRP A 170 -8.43 -2.99 5.92
CA TRP A 170 -8.99 -3.89 6.92
C TRP A 170 -10.52 -3.87 6.90
N GLY A 171 -11.14 -2.69 6.78
CA GLY A 171 -12.59 -2.55 6.61
C GLY A 171 -13.11 -3.27 5.36
N LEU A 172 -12.39 -3.18 4.23
CA LEU A 172 -12.73 -3.89 2.99
C LEU A 172 -12.61 -5.42 3.13
N ILE A 173 -11.60 -5.90 3.87
CA ILE A 173 -11.39 -7.33 4.14
C ILE A 173 -12.52 -7.87 5.03
N VAL A 174 -12.79 -7.19 6.16
CA VAL A 174 -13.81 -7.61 7.13
C VAL A 174 -15.21 -7.60 6.52
N SER A 175 -15.54 -6.57 5.75
CA SER A 175 -16.83 -6.47 5.05
C SER A 175 -16.97 -7.46 3.88
N ARG A 176 -15.89 -8.17 3.51
CA ARG A 176 -15.81 -9.03 2.31
C ARG A 176 -16.13 -8.30 1.00
N MET A 177 -16.15 -6.96 1.00
CA MET A 177 -16.45 -6.16 -0.19
C MET A 177 -15.39 -6.32 -1.28
N TYR A 178 -14.17 -6.74 -0.91
CA TYR A 178 -13.12 -7.07 -1.86
C TYR A 178 -13.55 -8.12 -2.89
N VAL A 179 -14.47 -9.04 -2.54
CA VAL A 179 -15.01 -10.05 -3.46
C VAL A 179 -15.75 -9.37 -4.60
N PHE A 180 -16.56 -8.34 -4.31
CA PHE A 180 -17.22 -7.54 -5.35
C PHE A 180 -16.23 -6.74 -6.19
N PHE A 181 -15.14 -6.24 -5.59
CA PHE A 181 -14.09 -5.55 -6.34
C PHE A 181 -13.35 -6.49 -7.30
N ILE A 182 -13.05 -7.71 -6.86
CA ILE A 182 -12.47 -8.76 -7.72
C ILE A 182 -13.45 -9.08 -8.85
N PHE A 183 -14.71 -9.42 -8.55
CA PHE A 183 -15.71 -9.70 -9.59
C PHE A 183 -15.93 -8.51 -10.52
N GLY A 184 -15.98 -7.28 -10.01
CA GLY A 184 -16.14 -6.07 -10.81
C GLY A 184 -14.95 -5.80 -11.72
N THR A 185 -13.72 -5.99 -11.22
CA THR A 185 -12.49 -5.88 -12.03
C THR A 185 -12.41 -7.00 -13.05
N LEU A 186 -12.77 -8.24 -12.69
CA LEU A 186 -12.90 -9.34 -13.62
C LEU A 186 -13.91 -8.96 -14.71
N ILE A 187 -15.12 -8.52 -14.39
CA ILE A 187 -16.09 -8.14 -15.44
C ILE A 187 -15.57 -6.98 -16.31
N THR A 188 -15.02 -5.92 -15.69
CA THR A 188 -14.58 -4.69 -16.39
C THR A 188 -13.35 -4.91 -17.25
N VAL A 189 -12.40 -5.72 -16.80
CA VAL A 189 -11.19 -6.04 -17.58
C VAL A 189 -11.51 -7.10 -18.62
N PHE A 190 -12.36 -8.08 -18.31
CA PHE A 190 -12.60 -9.24 -19.18
C PHE A 190 -13.52 -8.93 -20.36
N GLU A 191 -14.48 -8.01 -20.25
CA GLU A 191 -15.32 -7.60 -21.40
C GLU A 191 -14.46 -7.03 -22.57
N PRO A 192 -13.45 -6.16 -22.34
CA PRO A 192 -12.45 -5.81 -23.34
C PRO A 192 -11.67 -7.00 -23.92
N TRP A 193 -11.25 -7.96 -23.08
CA TRP A 193 -10.53 -9.15 -23.55
C TRP A 193 -11.40 -10.04 -24.45
N GLU A 194 -12.70 -10.16 -24.18
CA GLU A 194 -13.62 -10.88 -25.05
C GLU A 194 -13.63 -10.28 -26.46
N ARG A 195 -13.60 -8.95 -26.57
CA ARG A 195 -13.52 -8.26 -27.87
C ARG A 195 -12.20 -8.51 -28.60
N LEU A 196 -11.10 -8.76 -27.89
CA LEU A 196 -9.79 -9.08 -28.47
C LEU A 196 -9.67 -10.54 -28.96
N ILE A 197 -10.45 -11.47 -28.41
CA ILE A 197 -10.42 -12.87 -28.82
C ILE A 197 -10.81 -13.06 -30.29
N GLY A 198 -11.85 -12.36 -30.76
CA GLY A 198 -12.28 -12.44 -32.16
C GLY A 198 -11.15 -12.15 -33.16
N PRO A 199 -10.48 -11.00 -33.03
CA PRO A 199 -9.27 -10.67 -33.79
C PRO A 199 -8.15 -11.71 -33.63
N ILE A 200 -7.81 -12.14 -32.41
CA ILE A 200 -6.72 -13.11 -32.19
C ILE A 200 -7.01 -14.44 -32.88
N ILE A 201 -8.23 -14.98 -32.74
CA ILE A 201 -8.66 -16.21 -33.42
C ILE A 201 -8.57 -16.05 -34.94
N SER A 202 -8.97 -14.89 -35.47
CA SER A 202 -8.87 -14.64 -36.91
C SER A 202 -7.42 -14.69 -37.41
N VAL A 203 -6.47 -14.14 -36.64
CA VAL A 203 -5.03 -14.17 -36.96
C VAL A 203 -4.47 -15.59 -36.88
N ILE A 204 -4.84 -16.35 -35.86
CA ILE A 204 -4.42 -17.75 -35.69
C ILE A 204 -4.96 -18.59 -36.86
N ASN A 205 -6.23 -18.41 -37.24
CA ASN A 205 -6.82 -19.13 -38.35
C ASN A 205 -6.18 -18.75 -39.70
N THR A 206 -5.75 -17.50 -39.89
CA THR A 206 -5.02 -17.09 -41.11
C THR A 206 -3.60 -17.66 -41.16
N ASN A 207 -2.92 -17.84 -40.02
CA ASN A 207 -1.58 -18.44 -39.98
C ASN A 207 -1.59 -19.96 -40.17
N ASN A 208 -2.74 -20.63 -40.02
CA ASN A 208 -2.91 -22.05 -40.32
C ASN A 208 -3.21 -22.33 -41.81
N VAL A 209 -3.11 -21.32 -42.68
CA VAL A 209 -3.07 -21.55 -44.12
C VAL A 209 -1.65 -21.98 -44.49
N TYR A 210 -1.40 -23.29 -44.37
CA TYR A 210 -0.40 -23.97 -45.19
C TYR A 210 -0.96 -24.20 -46.59
#